data_AF-A0A382F9X2-F1
#
_entry.id   AF-A0A382F9X2-F1
#
_cell.length_a   1.000
_cell.length_b   1.000
_cell.length_c   1.000
_cell.angle_alpha   90.00
_cell.angle_beta   90.00
_cell.angle_gamma   90.00
#
_symmetry.space_group_name_H-M   'P 1'
#
loop_
_entity.id
_entity.type
_entity.pdbx_description
1 polymer ?
#
loop_
_entity_poly.entity_id
_entity_poly.type
_entity_poly.pdbx_seq_one_letter_code
_entity_poly.pdbx_strand_id
1 'polypeptide(L)'
;MTQLYSGGLVFDGEGNMLDGQSVLVESGKVTKVAPTAEFEGFAGEAIDISGGTLMPGLFDCHVHLCLGAEGDPGTAADKLLPGQVTMKALERAQATLAGGITAIRDCGGKDYLEFAVRDAVNDGQQMGPTIRASGRLICMTGGHGNRTGRIADGIDEVVQ
;
A
#
# COMPACT_ATOMS: atom_id res chain seq x y z
N MET A 1 -20.39 -3.23 7.10
CA MET A 1 -20.73 -4.31 6.14
C MET A 1 -20.10 -5.60 6.66
N THR A 2 -20.83 -6.71 6.57
CA THR A 2 -20.43 -8.01 7.11
C THR A 2 -20.32 -8.99 5.95
N GLN A 3 -19.14 -9.56 5.75
CA GLN A 3 -18.78 -10.43 4.63
C GLN A 3 -18.19 -11.73 5.17
N LEU A 4 -18.52 -12.86 4.55
CA LEU A 4 -17.96 -14.17 4.84
C LEU A 4 -17.20 -14.68 3.62
N TYR A 5 -15.91 -14.98 3.77
CA TYR A 5 -15.09 -15.60 2.71
C TYR A 5 -14.98 -17.10 2.98
N SER A 6 -15.34 -17.94 2.00
CA SER A 6 -15.43 -19.41 2.18
C SER A 6 -15.13 -20.21 0.91
N GLY A 7 -14.82 -21.50 1.05
CA GLY A 7 -14.69 -22.45 -0.08
C GLY A 7 -13.26 -22.68 -0.58
N GLY A 8 -12.30 -21.87 -0.11
CA GLY A 8 -10.88 -21.96 -0.48
C GLY A 8 -9.98 -22.25 0.72
N LEU A 9 -8.67 -22.17 0.49
CA LEU A 9 -7.66 -22.34 1.52
C LEU A 9 -7.38 -21.00 2.22
N VAL A 10 -7.10 -21.01 3.53
CA VAL A 10 -6.72 -19.79 4.27
C VAL A 10 -5.28 -19.91 4.74
N PHE A 11 -4.42 -18.98 4.34
CA PHE A 11 -3.09 -18.80 4.91
C PHE A 11 -3.18 -17.76 6.03
N ASP A 12 -2.62 -18.03 7.20
CA ASP A 12 -2.71 -17.13 8.37
C ASP A 12 -1.59 -16.08 8.46
N GLY A 13 -0.53 -16.22 7.65
CA GLY A 13 0.65 -15.38 7.71
C GLY A 13 1.75 -15.87 8.67
N GLU A 14 1.50 -16.92 9.45
CA GLU A 14 2.44 -17.49 10.42
C GLU A 14 3.04 -18.83 9.97
N GLY A 15 2.64 -19.31 8.79
CA GLY A 15 3.13 -20.55 8.19
C GLY A 15 2.08 -21.65 8.08
N ASN A 16 0.85 -21.43 8.57
CA ASN A 16 -0.19 -22.44 8.54
C ASN A 16 -1.12 -22.25 7.34
N MET A 17 -1.39 -23.34 6.64
CA MET A 17 -2.44 -23.44 5.63
C MET A 17 -3.65 -24.12 6.27
N LEU A 18 -4.73 -23.38 6.44
CA LEU A 18 -5.95 -23.79 7.13
C LEU A 18 -7.02 -24.19 6.11
N ASP A 19 -7.19 -25.49 5.92
CA ASP A 19 -8.22 -26.06 5.06
C ASP A 19 -9.58 -26.14 5.79
N GLY A 20 -10.68 -26.02 5.03
CA GLY A 20 -12.05 -26.08 5.55
C GLY A 20 -12.41 -24.94 6.52
N GLN A 21 -11.65 -23.83 6.50
CA GLN A 21 -11.94 -22.62 7.29
C GLN A 21 -12.64 -21.56 6.44
N SER A 22 -13.41 -20.71 7.12
CA SER A 22 -13.99 -19.48 6.55
C SER A 22 -13.60 -18.27 7.40
N VAL A 23 -13.55 -17.10 6.77
CA VAL A 23 -13.13 -15.83 7.39
C VAL A 23 -14.31 -14.86 7.42
N LEU A 24 -14.75 -14.47 8.61
CA LEU A 24 -15.77 -13.44 8.82
C LEU A 24 -15.11 -12.07 8.99
N VAL A 25 -15.54 -11.12 8.16
CA VAL A 25 -15.10 -9.73 8.19
C VAL A 25 -16.27 -8.84 8.51
N GLU A 26 -16.15 -8.06 9.58
CA GLU A 26 -17.17 -7.11 10.01
C GLU A 26 -16.56 -5.72 10.08
N SER A 27 -17.14 -4.78 9.34
CA SER A 27 -16.71 -3.38 9.29
C SER A 27 -15.21 -3.23 9.01
N GLY A 28 -14.70 -4.01 8.06
CA GLY A 28 -13.30 -3.97 7.62
C GLY A 28 -12.31 -4.66 8.54
N LYS A 29 -12.78 -5.40 9.55
CA LYS A 29 -11.92 -6.18 10.46
C LYS A 29 -12.28 -7.65 10.39
N VAL A 30 -11.26 -8.52 10.39
CA VAL A 30 -11.47 -9.95 10.62
C VAL A 30 -11.93 -10.14 12.06
N THR A 31 -13.13 -10.68 12.26
CA THR A 31 -13.68 -10.94 13.60
C THR A 31 -13.66 -12.42 13.96
N LYS A 32 -13.66 -13.32 12.98
CA LYS A 32 -13.59 -14.76 13.22
C LYS A 32 -12.93 -15.50 12.04
N VAL A 33 -12.08 -16.47 12.35
CA VAL A 33 -11.63 -17.54 11.44
C VAL A 33 -12.02 -18.85 12.11
N ALA A 34 -12.85 -19.65 11.46
CA ALA A 34 -13.39 -20.87 12.05
C ALA A 34 -13.82 -21.89 10.98
N PRO A 35 -14.03 -23.17 11.34
CA PRO A 35 -14.51 -24.17 10.40
C PRO A 35 -15.76 -23.69 9.65
N THR A 36 -15.82 -23.93 8.34
CA THR A 36 -16.92 -23.48 7.48
C THR A 36 -18.30 -23.91 7.99
N ALA A 37 -18.38 -25.08 8.63
CA ALA A 37 -19.62 -25.60 9.22
C ALA A 37 -20.20 -24.70 10.32
N GLU A 38 -19.38 -23.89 11.02
CA GLU A 38 -19.89 -22.94 12.02
C GLU A 38 -20.65 -21.76 11.42
N PHE A 39 -20.56 -21.57 10.10
CA PHE A 39 -21.24 -20.51 9.36
C PHE A 39 -22.42 -21.03 8.54
N GLU A 40 -22.87 -22.27 8.76
CA GLU A 40 -24.08 -22.80 8.12
C GLU A 40 -25.28 -21.89 8.40
N GLY A 41 -25.98 -21.49 7.33
CA GLY A 41 -27.12 -20.58 7.42
C GLY A 41 -26.75 -19.09 7.56
N PHE A 42 -25.48 -18.71 7.35
CA PHE A 42 -25.09 -17.30 7.30
C PHE A 42 -25.92 -16.53 6.24
N ALA A 43 -26.59 -15.47 6.68
CA ALA A 43 -27.54 -14.69 5.87
C ALA A 43 -26.95 -13.38 5.29
N GLY A 44 -25.65 -13.15 5.46
CA GLY A 44 -24.95 -11.97 4.94
C GLY A 44 -24.35 -12.18 3.55
N GLU A 45 -23.47 -11.26 3.14
CA GLU A 45 -22.73 -11.38 1.89
C GLU A 45 -21.67 -12.47 1.99
N ALA A 46 -21.81 -13.53 1.20
CA ALA A 46 -20.84 -14.61 1.12
C ALA A 46 -20.03 -14.48 -0.16
N ILE A 47 -18.70 -14.53 -0.02
CA ILE A 47 -17.72 -14.44 -1.10
C ILE A 47 -17.09 -15.82 -1.25
N ASP A 48 -17.35 -16.46 -2.37
CA ASP A 48 -16.74 -17.73 -2.72
C ASP A 48 -15.29 -17.52 -3.19
N ILE A 49 -14.35 -18.16 -2.50
CA ILE A 49 -12.91 -18.13 -2.79
C ILE A 49 -12.41 -19.51 -3.25
N SER A 50 -13.32 -20.40 -3.67
CA SER A 50 -12.98 -21.73 -4.20
C SER A 50 -11.94 -21.66 -5.31
N GLY A 51 -10.95 -22.55 -5.26
CA GLY A 51 -9.82 -22.56 -6.19
C GLY A 51 -8.73 -21.51 -5.91
N GLY A 52 -8.92 -20.64 -4.92
CA GLY A 52 -7.95 -19.66 -4.45
C GLY A 52 -7.39 -19.96 -3.05
N THR A 53 -6.45 -19.11 -2.62
CA THR A 53 -5.98 -19.05 -1.24
C THR A 53 -6.17 -17.63 -0.73
N LEU A 54 -6.93 -17.46 0.34
CA LEU A 54 -7.04 -16.20 1.06
C LEU A 54 -5.83 -16.05 1.97
N MET A 55 -5.21 -14.88 1.96
CA MET A 55 -4.01 -14.58 2.76
C MET A 55 -4.05 -13.15 3.31
N PRO A 56 -3.24 -12.81 4.33
CA PRO A 56 -3.04 -11.43 4.72
C PRO A 56 -2.56 -10.60 3.54
N GLY A 57 -3.00 -9.35 3.47
CA GLY A 57 -2.54 -8.43 2.44
C GLY A 57 -1.02 -8.25 2.50
N LEU A 58 -0.38 -8.23 1.33
CA LEU A 58 1.06 -8.00 1.25
C LEU A 58 1.39 -6.56 1.63
N PHE A 59 2.65 -6.31 1.99
CA PHE A 59 3.17 -4.97 2.21
C PHE A 59 4.54 -4.79 1.57
N ASP A 60 4.85 -3.56 1.16
CA ASP A 60 6.15 -3.19 0.60
C ASP A 60 6.80 -2.08 1.44
N CYS A 61 8.02 -2.34 1.92
CA CYS A 61 8.75 -1.46 2.81
C CYS A 61 9.59 -0.41 2.08
N HIS A 62 9.67 -0.42 0.75
CA HIS A 62 10.50 0.52 0.00
C HIS A 62 9.98 0.78 -1.40
N VAL A 63 9.14 1.81 -1.54
CA VAL A 63 8.64 2.28 -2.85
C VAL A 63 8.95 3.76 -3.09
N HIS A 64 8.74 4.21 -4.34
CA HIS A 64 8.83 5.60 -4.76
C HIS A 64 7.65 5.94 -5.70
N LEU A 65 6.52 6.39 -5.16
CA LEU A 65 5.30 6.67 -5.92
C LEU A 65 5.46 7.81 -6.93
N CYS A 66 6.30 8.80 -6.62
CA CYS A 66 6.55 9.91 -7.54
C CYS A 66 7.44 9.53 -8.72
N LEU A 67 8.10 8.37 -8.69
CA LEU A 67 9.01 7.89 -9.72
C LEU A 67 8.37 6.74 -10.51
N GLY A 68 8.65 6.68 -11.81
CA GLY A 68 8.19 5.58 -12.66
C GLY A 68 9.25 4.48 -12.80
N ALA A 69 8.98 3.54 -13.71
CA ALA A 69 9.85 2.41 -14.02
C ALA A 69 10.72 2.66 -15.28
N GLU A 70 10.88 3.92 -15.68
CA GLU A 70 11.76 4.29 -16.80
C GLU A 70 13.24 4.02 -16.45
N GLY A 71 14.11 3.93 -17.47
CA GLY A 71 15.55 3.73 -17.25
C GLY A 71 16.26 4.89 -16.53
N ASP A 72 15.69 6.10 -16.61
CA ASP A 72 16.09 7.26 -15.79
C ASP A 72 14.81 7.93 -15.24
N PRO A 73 14.26 7.41 -14.13
CA PRO A 73 12.97 7.84 -13.62
C PRO A 73 13.02 9.25 -13.03
N GLY A 74 14.19 9.70 -12.55
CA GLY A 74 14.38 11.06 -12.05
C GLY A 74 14.24 12.09 -13.18
N THR A 75 14.89 11.84 -14.32
CA THR A 75 14.79 12.74 -15.48
C THR A 75 13.41 12.67 -16.15
N ALA A 76 12.75 11.52 -16.11
CA ALA A 76 11.36 11.42 -16.53
C ALA A 76 10.45 12.28 -15.64
N ALA A 77 10.60 12.19 -14.31
CA ALA A 77 9.81 12.94 -13.35
C ALA A 77 10.03 14.46 -13.43
N ASP A 78 11.25 14.92 -13.73
CA ASP A 78 11.56 16.35 -13.85
C ASP A 78 10.92 17.03 -15.07
N LYS A 79 10.44 16.25 -16.05
CA LYS A 79 9.69 16.78 -17.20
C LYS A 79 8.20 16.97 -16.93
N LEU A 80 7.72 16.51 -15.78
CA LEU A 80 6.31 16.55 -15.41
C LEU A 80 5.99 17.77 -14.56
N LEU A 81 4.80 18.33 -14.76
CA LEU A 81 4.24 19.33 -13.87
C LEU A 81 3.84 18.68 -12.53
N PRO A 82 3.81 19.43 -11.40
CA PRO A 82 3.45 18.88 -10.09
C PRO A 82 2.13 18.10 -10.06
N GLY A 83 1.10 18.61 -10.76
CA GLY A 83 -0.19 17.91 -10.88
C GLY A 83 -0.07 16.57 -11.60
N GLN A 84 0.78 16.47 -12.63
CA GLN A 84 0.99 15.21 -13.37
C GLN A 84 1.75 14.19 -12.52
N VAL A 85 2.74 14.63 -11.72
CA VAL A 85 3.45 13.76 -10.77
C VAL A 85 2.46 13.19 -9.74
N THR A 86 1.59 14.02 -9.20
CA THR A 86 0.59 13.62 -8.20
C THR A 86 -0.40 12.60 -8.77
N MET A 87 -0.94 12.85 -9.96
CA MET A 87 -1.86 11.91 -10.63
C MET A 87 -1.19 10.57 -10.90
N LYS A 88 0.05 10.57 -11.39
CA LYS A 88 0.81 9.33 -11.61
C LYS A 88 1.16 8.60 -10.33
N ALA A 89 1.43 9.32 -9.24
CA ALA A 89 1.64 8.72 -7.92
C ALA A 89 0.37 8.01 -7.43
N LEU A 90 -0.81 8.61 -7.63
CA LEU A 90 -2.09 7.96 -7.33
C LEU A 90 -2.34 6.73 -8.21
N GLU A 91 -2.10 6.83 -9.53
CA GLU A 91 -2.21 5.69 -10.46
C GLU A 91 -1.33 4.51 -10.02
N ARG A 92 -0.09 4.79 -9.60
CA ARG A 92 0.84 3.77 -9.10
C ARG A 92 0.37 3.17 -7.79
N ALA A 93 -0.10 3.98 -6.85
CA ALA A 93 -0.68 3.49 -5.60
C ALA A 93 -1.87 2.54 -5.87
N GLN A 94 -2.75 2.91 -6.80
CA GLN A 94 -3.87 2.06 -7.21
C GLN A 94 -3.42 0.76 -7.87
N ALA A 95 -2.42 0.81 -8.74
CA ALA A 95 -1.83 -0.38 -9.35
C ALA A 95 -1.17 -1.31 -8.31
N THR A 96 -0.50 -0.74 -7.31
CA THR A 96 0.08 -1.48 -6.17
C THR A 96 -1.01 -2.23 -5.39
N LEU A 97 -2.14 -1.58 -5.09
CA LEU A 97 -3.26 -2.25 -4.43
C LEU A 97 -3.85 -3.37 -5.27
N ALA A 98 -4.05 -3.12 -6.57
CA ALA A 98 -4.56 -4.12 -7.51
C ALA A 98 -3.62 -5.35 -7.61
N GLY A 99 -2.33 -5.18 -7.35
CA GLY A 99 -1.35 -6.26 -7.24
C GLY A 99 -1.36 -7.03 -5.92
N GLY A 100 -2.24 -6.70 -4.97
CA GLY A 100 -2.37 -7.37 -3.67
C GLY A 100 -1.51 -6.78 -2.55
N ILE A 101 -0.80 -5.67 -2.80
CA ILE A 101 -0.05 -4.94 -1.77
C ILE A 101 -0.98 -3.92 -1.12
N THR A 102 -1.34 -4.17 0.13
CA THR A 102 -2.35 -3.39 0.87
C THR A 102 -1.77 -2.30 1.75
N ALA A 103 -0.45 -2.31 1.98
CA ALA A 103 0.26 -1.27 2.72
C ALA A 103 1.65 -1.02 2.12
N ILE A 104 2.08 0.24 2.07
CA ILE A 104 3.38 0.63 1.53
C ILE A 104 4.09 1.68 2.37
N ARG A 105 5.42 1.67 2.30
CA ARG A 105 6.29 2.75 2.77
C ARG A 105 6.99 3.43 1.58
N ASP A 106 6.53 4.62 1.24
CA ASP A 106 7.22 5.51 0.30
C ASP A 106 8.44 6.13 1.01
N CYS A 107 9.61 5.84 0.45
CA CYS A 107 10.90 6.20 1.02
C CYS A 107 11.56 7.41 0.34
N GLY A 108 10.89 8.07 -0.60
CA GLY A 108 11.46 9.23 -1.27
C GLY A 108 10.50 9.88 -2.25
N GLY A 109 9.92 10.97 -1.80
CA GLY A 109 8.97 11.81 -2.53
C GLY A 109 9.62 12.86 -3.41
N LYS A 110 8.77 13.53 -4.21
CA LYS A 110 9.13 14.71 -5.01
C LYS A 110 8.27 15.88 -4.53
N ASP A 111 8.91 16.90 -3.98
CA ASP A 111 8.24 18.13 -3.53
C ASP A 111 7.07 17.89 -2.55
N TYR A 112 7.12 16.80 -1.79
CA TYR A 112 6.09 16.36 -0.83
C TYR A 112 4.72 16.06 -1.47
N LEU A 113 4.66 15.89 -2.79
CA LEU A 113 3.41 15.66 -3.53
C LEU A 113 2.73 14.34 -3.18
N GLU A 114 3.51 13.33 -2.80
CA GLU A 114 3.03 12.04 -2.31
C GLU A 114 2.21 12.14 -1.02
N PHE A 115 2.36 13.20 -0.21
CA PHE A 115 1.53 13.39 0.97
C PHE A 115 0.06 13.64 0.61
N ALA A 116 -0.21 14.37 -0.48
CA ALA A 116 -1.59 14.56 -0.94
C ALA A 116 -2.23 13.23 -1.36
N VAL A 117 -1.46 12.34 -2.00
CA VAL A 117 -1.92 10.99 -2.36
C VAL A 117 -2.13 10.14 -1.11
N ARG A 118 -1.17 10.16 -0.17
CA ARG A 118 -1.25 9.48 1.12
C ARG A 118 -2.52 9.86 1.86
N ASP A 119 -2.78 11.15 2.02
CA ASP A 119 -3.91 11.64 2.81
C ASP A 119 -5.23 11.32 2.13
N ALA A 120 -5.34 11.52 0.81
CA ALA A 120 -6.54 11.16 0.06
C ALA A 120 -6.85 9.65 0.13
N VAL A 121 -5.82 8.78 0.09
CA VAL A 121 -6.00 7.33 0.18
C VAL A 121 -6.31 6.88 1.60
N ASN A 122 -5.54 7.35 2.59
CA ASN A 122 -5.70 6.94 3.98
C ASN A 122 -7.04 7.41 4.58
N ASP A 123 -7.58 8.55 4.12
CA ASP A 123 -8.90 9.06 4.53
C ASP A 123 -10.05 8.46 3.69
N GLY A 124 -9.74 7.56 2.74
CA GLY A 124 -10.73 6.85 1.92
C GLY A 124 -11.36 7.68 0.80
N GLN A 125 -10.83 8.87 0.49
CA GLN A 125 -11.29 9.69 -0.64
C GLN A 125 -10.91 9.08 -1.99
N GLN A 126 -9.81 8.32 -2.02
CA GLN A 126 -9.32 7.60 -3.19
C GLN A 126 -8.97 6.16 -2.81
N MET A 127 -9.13 5.24 -3.77
CA MET A 127 -8.70 3.86 -3.61
C MET A 127 -7.17 3.77 -3.64
N GLY A 128 -6.57 2.96 -2.75
CA GLY A 128 -5.14 2.70 -2.70
C GLY A 128 -4.72 1.90 -1.45
N PRO A 129 -3.45 1.48 -1.34
CA PRO A 129 -2.92 0.83 -0.15
C PRO A 129 -2.84 1.83 1.01
N THR A 130 -2.71 1.38 2.24
CA THR A 130 -2.32 2.26 3.35
C THR A 130 -0.92 2.81 3.09
N ILE A 131 -0.75 4.13 3.09
CA ILE A 131 0.52 4.76 2.74
C ILE A 131 1.19 5.36 3.98
N ARG A 132 2.46 5.02 4.19
CA ARG A 132 3.40 5.77 5.02
C ARG A 132 4.41 6.43 4.09
N ALA A 133 4.60 7.74 4.17
CA ALA A 133 5.51 8.46 3.27
C ALA A 133 6.54 9.26 4.06
N SER A 134 7.79 9.25 3.61
CA SER A 134 8.91 9.94 4.26
C SER A 134 9.08 11.40 3.85
N GLY A 135 8.50 11.84 2.74
CA GLY A 135 8.82 13.15 2.18
C GLY A 135 10.08 13.12 1.32
N ARG A 136 10.72 14.27 1.19
CA ARG A 136 12.04 14.36 0.57
C ARG A 136 13.09 13.61 1.39
N LEU A 137 13.91 12.81 0.72
CA LEU A 137 15.09 12.17 1.31
C LEU A 137 16.03 13.22 1.91
N ILE A 138 16.70 12.93 3.01
CA ILE A 138 17.78 13.80 3.54
C ILE A 138 19.12 13.25 3.05
N CYS A 139 20.01 14.11 2.56
CA CYS A 139 21.34 13.71 2.07
C CYS A 139 22.37 14.83 2.21
N MET A 140 23.66 14.49 2.23
CA MET A 140 24.74 15.48 2.16
C MET A 140 24.88 16.07 0.75
N THR A 141 25.57 17.20 0.62
CA THR A 141 25.94 17.81 -0.66
C THR A 141 26.66 16.79 -1.56
N GLY A 142 26.13 16.59 -2.76
CA GLY A 142 26.64 15.60 -3.73
C GLY A 142 26.30 14.15 -3.41
N GLY A 143 25.52 13.88 -2.35
CA GLY A 143 25.06 12.55 -1.97
C GLY A 143 24.04 11.96 -2.94
N HIS A 144 23.67 10.68 -2.72
CA HIS A 144 22.77 9.94 -3.63
C HIS A 144 21.41 10.64 -3.83
N GLY A 145 20.84 11.21 -2.77
CA GLY A 145 19.57 11.93 -2.81
C GLY A 145 19.65 13.38 -3.30
N ASN A 146 20.82 13.90 -3.66
CA ASN A 146 21.05 15.35 -3.83
C ASN A 146 20.13 16.01 -4.87
N ARG A 147 19.66 15.24 -5.87
CA ARG A 147 18.79 15.75 -6.94
C ARG A 147 17.38 16.09 -6.43
N THR A 148 16.80 15.24 -5.59
CA THR A 148 15.36 15.29 -5.23
C THR A 148 15.13 15.46 -3.73
N GLY A 149 16.15 15.15 -2.94
CA GLY A 149 16.14 15.25 -1.49
C GLY A 149 16.36 16.67 -0.99
N ARG A 150 16.29 16.81 0.33
CA ARG A 150 16.80 17.94 1.09
C ARG A 150 18.28 17.71 1.39
N ILE A 151 19.10 18.68 1.01
CA ILE A 151 20.51 18.69 1.37
C ILE A 151 20.64 19.11 2.84
N ALA A 152 21.45 18.38 3.60
CA ALA A 152 21.83 18.68 4.96
C ALA A 152 23.29 18.23 5.19
N ASP A 153 24.18 19.18 5.44
CA ASP A 153 25.60 19.01 5.74
C ASP A 153 25.92 19.17 7.24
N GLY A 154 24.91 19.46 8.07
CA GLY A 154 25.02 19.57 9.52
C GLY A 154 23.76 19.16 10.28
N ILE A 155 23.87 18.97 11.60
CA ILE A 155 22.78 18.52 12.47
C ILE A 155 21.58 19.47 12.41
N ASP A 156 21.84 20.78 12.41
CA ASP A 156 20.82 21.82 12.39
C ASP A 156 19.94 21.77 11.12
N GLU A 157 20.47 21.24 10.02
CA GLU A 157 19.75 21.11 8.74
C GLU A 157 18.95 19.80 8.64
N VAL A 158 19.31 18.78 9.43
CA VAL A 158 18.59 17.49 9.48
C VAL A 158 17.28 17.61 10.27
N VAL A 159 17.24 18.43 11.32
CA VAL A 159 16.12 18.50 12.28
C VAL A 159 15.01 19.50 11.92
N GLN A 160 15.17 20.28 10.85
CA GLN A 160 14.15 21.23 10.37
C GLN A 160 12.93 20.54 9.78
#